data_AF-A0A5D2IXZ6-F1
#
_entry.id   AF-A0A5D2IXZ6-F1
#
_cell.length_a   1.000
_cell.length_b   1.000
_cell.length_c   1.000
_cell.angle_alpha   90.00
_cell.angle_beta   90.00
_cell.angle_gamma   90.00
#
_symmetry.space_group_name_H-M   'P 1'
#
loop_
_entity.id
_entity.type
_entity.pdbx_description
1 polymer ?
#
loop_
_entity_poly.entity_id
_entity_poly.type
_entity_poly.pdbx_seq_one_letter_code
_entity_poly.pdbx_strand_id
1 'polypeptide(L)'
;MHPPLTLHRHPMCAEVIEEFQKCHLEHPITKFFGECTELKIKLDRCFRQEKALKRKANFEQSKKLKERLQALRKETAENDS
;
A
#
# COMPACT_ATOMS: atom_id res chain seq x y z
N MET A 1 14.87 2.78 3.37
CA MET A 1 14.27 3.49 2.22
C MET A 1 12.76 3.43 2.38
N HIS A 2 12.07 4.55 2.62
CA HIS A 2 10.61 4.59 2.66
C HIS A 2 10.07 4.94 1.25
N PRO A 3 8.88 4.46 0.85
CA PRO A 3 8.23 4.89 -0.37
C PRO A 3 7.94 6.41 -0.34
N PRO A 4 7.74 7.05 -1.52
CA PRO A 4 7.39 8.47 -1.58
C PRO A 4 6.09 8.75 -0.81
N LEU A 5 6.14 9.77 0.06
CA LEU A 5 5.07 10.17 0.99
C LEU A 5 3.93 10.90 0.29
N THR A 6 3.38 10.28 -0.75
CA THR A 6 2.23 10.81 -1.49
C THR A 6 0.96 10.53 -0.71
N LEU A 7 0.45 11.53 0.01
CA LEU A 7 -0.70 11.42 0.92
C LEU A 7 -1.92 10.76 0.25
N HIS A 8 -2.21 11.16 -1.00
CA HIS A 8 -3.31 10.60 -1.79
C HIS A 8 -3.19 9.08 -2.07
N ARG A 9 -1.98 8.50 -2.02
CA ARG A 9 -1.78 7.06 -2.26
C ARG A 9 -1.85 6.22 -1.00
N HIS A 10 -1.80 6.85 0.17
CA HIS A 10 -1.65 6.21 1.46
C HIS A 10 -2.68 6.72 2.48
N PRO A 11 -3.99 6.61 2.19
CA PRO A 11 -5.04 7.17 3.06
C PRO A 11 -5.02 6.60 4.48
N MET A 12 -4.61 5.33 4.66
CA MET A 12 -4.53 4.72 6.00
C MET A 12 -3.33 5.20 6.83
N CYS A 13 -2.34 5.80 6.18
CA CYS A 13 -1.11 6.25 6.84
C CYS A 13 -1.01 7.79 6.89
N ALA A 14 -2.09 8.51 6.57
CA ALA A 14 -2.09 9.97 6.45
C ALA A 14 -1.61 10.64 7.75
N GLU A 15 -2.17 10.24 8.89
CA GLU A 15 -1.80 10.78 10.21
C GLU A 15 -0.31 10.58 10.52
N VAL A 16 0.23 9.39 10.24
CA VAL A 16 1.65 9.07 10.50
C VAL A 16 2.58 9.84 9.54
N ILE A 17 2.13 10.08 8.30
CA ILE A 17 2.85 10.91 7.33
C ILE A 17 2.91 12.36 7.84
N GLU A 18 1.81 12.90 8.34
CA GLU A 18 1.74 14.25 8.88
C GLU A 18 2.65 14.43 10.10
N GLU A 19 2.61 13.49 11.06
CA GLU A 19 3.51 13.46 12.22
C GLU A 19 4.98 13.44 11.78
N PHE A 20 5.32 12.60 10.80
CA PHE A 20 6.68 12.47 10.30
C PHE A 20 7.16 13.73 9.57
N GLN A 21 6.29 14.34 8.76
CA GLN A 21 6.58 15.60 8.09
C GLN A 21 6.77 16.74 9.10
N LYS A 22 5.93 16.82 10.13
CA LYS A 22 6.05 17.79 11.21
C LYS A 22 7.40 17.66 11.93
N CYS A 23 7.82 16.45 12.28
CA CYS A 23 9.14 16.21 12.88
C CYS A 23 10.27 16.69 11.96
N HIS A 24 10.20 16.46 10.65
CA HIS A 24 11.20 16.96 9.70
C HIS A 24 11.22 18.49 9.53
N LEU A 25 10.09 19.16 9.76
CA LEU A 25 9.98 20.62 9.74
C LEU A 25 10.53 21.25 11.01
N GLU A 26 10.24 20.66 12.18
CA GLU A 26 10.72 21.12 13.49
C GLU A 26 12.22 20.85 13.67
N HIS A 27 12.74 19.77 13.08
CA HIS A 27 14.11 19.28 13.25
C HIS A 27 14.90 19.23 11.93
N PRO A 28 15.10 20.35 11.22
CA PRO A 28 15.69 20.35 9.88
C PRO A 28 17.15 19.86 9.86
N ILE A 29 17.90 20.05 10.96
CA ILE A 29 19.30 19.63 11.10
C ILE A 29 19.37 18.26 11.81
N THR A 30 18.64 18.10 12.91
CA THR A 30 18.72 16.91 13.77
C THR A 30 17.94 15.69 13.24
N LYS A 31 17.08 15.85 12.24
CA LYS A 31 16.50 14.71 11.50
C LYS A 31 17.56 13.78 10.90
N PHE A 32 18.72 14.32 10.52
CA PHE A 32 19.84 13.52 9.98
C PHE A 32 20.58 12.74 11.07
N PHE A 33 20.44 13.16 12.33
CA PHE A 33 21.00 12.49 13.51
C PHE A 33 20.02 11.48 14.14
N GLY A 34 18.85 11.28 13.52
CA GLY A 34 17.91 10.21 13.90
C GLY A 34 16.80 10.63 14.85
N GLU A 35 16.58 11.91 15.09
CA GLU A 35 15.53 12.40 16.01
C GLU A 35 14.11 11.96 15.58
N CYS A 36 13.88 11.77 14.29
CA CYS A 36 12.59 11.29 13.75
C CYS A 36 12.56 9.77 13.45
N THR A 37 13.49 8.98 13.99
CA THR A 37 13.63 7.54 13.64
C THR A 37 12.43 6.71 14.08
N GLU A 38 11.87 6.97 15.26
CA GLU A 38 10.70 6.23 15.75
C GLU A 38 9.47 6.45 14.86
N LEU A 39 9.23 7.71 14.45
CA LEU A 39 8.16 8.04 13.51
C LEU A 39 8.38 7.38 12.14
N LYS A 40 9.63 7.32 11.67
CA LYS A 40 9.98 6.58 10.44
C LYS A 40 9.66 5.09 10.55
N ILE A 41 9.94 4.45 11.69
CA ILE A 41 9.62 3.04 11.92
C ILE A 41 8.11 2.82 11.91
N LYS A 42 7.34 3.70 12.58
CA LYS A 42 5.87 3.67 12.59
C LYS A 42 5.31 3.81 11.17
N LEU A 43 5.86 4.73 10.38
CA LEU A 43 5.49 4.97 9.00
C LEU A 43 5.76 3.76 8.10
N ASP A 44 6.95 3.17 8.20
CA ASP A 44 7.32 1.97 7.44
C ASP A 44 6.44 0.77 7.81
N ARG A 45 6.03 0.63 9.07
CA ARG A 45 5.07 -0.40 9.51
C ARG A 45 3.71 -0.18 8.88
N CYS A 46 3.21 1.06 8.89
CA CYS A 46 1.93 1.40 8.28
C CYS A 46 1.92 1.08 6.78
N PHE A 47 2.94 1.49 6.03
CA PHE A 47 3.04 1.19 4.60
C PHE A 47 3.10 -0.30 4.29
N ARG A 48 3.77 -1.10 5.13
CA ARG A 48 3.79 -2.56 4.96
C ARG A 48 2.40 -3.16 5.16
N GLN A 49 1.66 -2.71 6.17
CA GLN A 49 0.30 -3.17 6.42
C GLN A 49 -0.65 -2.79 5.28
N GLU A 50 -0.60 -1.53 4.83
CA GLU A 50 -1.41 -1.08 3.70
C GLU A 50 -1.11 -1.87 2.43
N LYS A 51 0.17 -2.10 2.14
CA LYS A 51 0.59 -2.92 1.01
C LYS A 51 0.08 -4.35 1.13
N ALA A 52 0.08 -4.93 2.33
CA ALA A 52 -0.44 -6.27 2.57
C ALA A 52 -1.96 -6.36 2.32
N LEU A 53 -2.74 -5.38 2.81
CA LEU A 53 -4.17 -5.31 2.57
C LEU A 53 -4.50 -5.16 1.08
N LYS A 54 -3.84 -4.21 0.39
CA LYS A 54 -4.02 -4.03 -1.06
C LYS A 54 -3.65 -5.28 -1.85
N ARG A 55 -2.57 -5.97 -1.47
CA ARG A 55 -2.18 -7.24 -2.10
C ARG A 55 -3.24 -8.33 -1.91
N LYS A 56 -3.81 -8.45 -0.71
CA LYS A 56 -4.88 -9.41 -0.43
C LYS A 56 -6.12 -9.12 -1.28
N ALA A 57 -6.57 -7.86 -1.30
CA ALA A 57 -7.73 -7.46 -2.11
C ALA A 57 -7.49 -7.71 -3.61
N ASN A 58 -6.33 -7.34 -4.14
CA ASN A 58 -5.99 -7.58 -5.54
C ASN A 58 -5.91 -9.07 -5.87
N PHE A 59 -5.40 -9.89 -4.95
CA PHE A 59 -5.35 -11.34 -5.13
C PHE A 59 -6.76 -11.94 -5.21
N GLU A 60 -7.66 -11.55 -4.32
CA GLU A 60 -9.05 -12.00 -4.33
C GLU A 60 -9.80 -11.57 -5.61
N GLN A 61 -9.60 -10.33 -6.05
CA GLN A 61 -10.17 -9.83 -7.31
C GLN A 61 -9.61 -10.57 -8.52
N SER A 62 -8.29 -10.80 -8.56
CA SER A 62 -7.64 -11.55 -9.63
C SER A 62 -8.14 -12.99 -9.69
N LYS A 63 -8.33 -13.65 -8.54
CA LYS A 63 -8.89 -14.99 -8.47
C LYS A 63 -10.30 -15.05 -9.03
N LYS A 64 -11.19 -14.14 -8.60
CA LYS A 64 -12.57 -14.05 -9.11
C LYS A 64 -12.62 -13.79 -10.62
N LEU A 65 -11.77 -12.90 -11.12
CA LEU A 65 -11.68 -12.62 -12.55
C LEU A 65 -11.21 -13.85 -13.32
N LYS A 66 -10.18 -14.54 -12.82
CA LYS A 66 -9.66 -15.76 -13.44
C LYS A 66 -10.73 -16.86 -13.52
N GLU A 67 -11.48 -17.08 -12.44
CA GLU A 67 -12.58 -18.05 -12.40
C GLU A 67 -13.68 -17.72 -13.42
N ARG A 68 -14.10 -16.44 -13.51
CA ARG A 68 -15.08 -15.98 -14.50
C ARG A 68 -14.60 -16.18 -15.94
N LEU A 69 -13.35 -15.83 -16.22
CA LEU A 69 -12.78 -16.01 -17.55
C LEU A 69 -12.65 -17.49 -17.93
N GLN A 70 -12.36 -18.36 -16.97
CA GLN A 70 -12.33 -19.81 -17.19
C GLN A 70 -13.72 -20.38 -17.46
N ALA A 71 -14.75 -19.93 -16.75
CA ALA A 71 -16.14 -20.33 -17.00
C ALA A 71 -16.60 -19.93 -18.40
N LEU A 72 -16.44 -18.65 -18.77
CA LEU A 72 -16.78 -18.17 -20.12
C LEU A 72 -16.08 -18.96 -21.23
N ARG A 73 -14.79 -19.26 -21.05
CA ARG A 73 -14.02 -20.04 -22.05
C ARG A 73 -14.56 -21.45 -22.24
N LYS A 74 -15.08 -22.09 -21.19
CA LYS A 74 -15.69 -23.42 -21.28
C LYS A 74 -17.03 -23.34 -22.00
N GLU A 75 -17.88 -22.39 -21.61
CA GLU A 75 -19.19 -22.15 -22.26
C GLU A 75 -19.03 -21.89 -23.77
N THR A 76 -18.07 -21.07 -24.18
CA THR A 76 -17.81 -20.82 -25.61
C THR A 76 -17.32 -22.06 -26.33
N ALA A 77 -16.48 -22.89 -25.70
CA ALA A 77 -15.97 -24.11 -26.33
C ALA A 77 -17.08 -25.18 -26.48
N GLU A 78 -18.00 -25.26 -25.53
CA GLU A 78 -19.17 -26.15 -25.58
C GLU A 78 -20.18 -25.70 -26.64
N ASN A 79 -20.38 -24.39 -26.81
CA ASN A 79 -21.33 -23.84 -27.77
C ASN A 79 -20.81 -23.84 -29.23
N ASP A 80 -19.50 -23.96 -29.42
CA ASP A 80 -18.83 -24.07 -30.73
C ASP A 80 -18.66 -25.55 -31.19
N SER A 81 -19.09 -26.53 -30.39
CA SER A 81 -19.01 -27.99 -30.67
C SER A 81 -20.37 -28.58 -31.04
#